data_AF-A0A1W9NW41-F1
#
_entry.id   AF-A0A1W9NW41-F1
#
_cell.length_a   1.000
_cell.length_b   1.000
_cell.length_c   1.000
_cell.angle_alpha   90.00
_cell.angle_beta   90.00
_cell.angle_gamma   90.00
#
_symmetry.space_group_name_H-M   'P 1'
#
loop_
_entity.id
_entity.type
_entity.pdbx_description
1 polymer ?
#
loop_
_entity_poly.entity_id
_entity_poly.type
_entity_poly.pdbx_seq_one_letter_code
_entity_poly.pdbx_strand_id
1 'polypeptide(L)'
;MKGTAKKIRELLKIVRVWPVEGIKELSEAVGVDRHSANYTVRDFLRRGELVVENGMYRYRDRPKNKLIDKIWRAWRYCPQWTVNEIAQLVEANREIVMLYTRLYCRAGYVEKIGRKKTQFGYEAVYRLKDRNNLKERPCIGKRC
;
A
#
# COMPACT_ATOMS: atom_id res chain seq x y z
N MET A 1 -18.32 2.89 -3.64
CA MET A 1 -16.90 3.31 -3.74
C MET A 1 -16.03 2.49 -4.72
N LYS A 2 -16.49 1.39 -5.33
CA LYS A 2 -15.71 0.68 -6.36
C LYS A 2 -15.75 1.49 -7.67
N GLY A 3 -14.83 2.42 -7.86
CA GLY A 3 -14.72 3.21 -9.08
C GLY A 3 -13.97 4.53 -8.91
N THR A 4 -14.25 5.26 -7.83
CA THR A 4 -13.65 6.58 -7.56
C THR A 4 -12.13 6.54 -7.54
N ALA A 5 -11.53 5.64 -6.75
CA ALA A 5 -10.08 5.47 -6.71
C ALA A 5 -9.48 5.13 -8.07
N LYS A 6 -10.15 4.27 -8.85
CA LYS A 6 -9.66 3.90 -10.19
C LYS A 6 -9.65 5.13 -11.12
N LYS A 7 -10.77 5.85 -11.20
CA LYS A 7 -10.91 7.03 -12.07
C LYS A 7 -9.91 8.14 -11.71
N ILE A 8 -9.82 8.50 -10.43
CA ILE A 8 -8.87 9.52 -9.96
C ILE A 8 -7.43 9.09 -10.25
N ARG A 9 -7.09 7.82 -10.01
CA ARG A 9 -5.75 7.32 -10.29
C ARG A 9 -5.42 7.33 -11.79
N GLU A 10 -6.34 6.93 -12.65
CA GLU A 10 -6.15 6.93 -14.10
C GLU A 10 -5.86 8.35 -14.61
N LEU A 11 -6.64 9.34 -14.15
CA LEU A 11 -6.37 10.74 -14.48
C LEU A 11 -5.01 11.19 -13.96
N LEU A 12 -4.71 11.00 -12.66
CA LEU A 12 -3.47 11.45 -12.04
C LEU A 12 -2.21 10.75 -12.60
N LYS A 13 -2.34 9.54 -13.13
CA LYS A 13 -1.27 8.87 -13.88
C LYS A 13 -0.92 9.57 -15.18
N ILE A 14 -1.92 10.14 -15.86
CA ILE A 14 -1.76 10.85 -17.14
C ILE A 14 -1.22 12.25 -16.88
N VAL A 15 -1.90 13.03 -16.04
CA VAL A 15 -1.57 14.45 -15.82
C VAL A 15 -0.38 14.67 -14.88
N ARG A 16 -0.03 13.65 -14.07
CA ARG A 16 1.11 13.59 -13.12
C ARG A 16 1.06 14.56 -11.95
N VAL A 17 0.55 15.76 -12.14
CA VAL A 17 0.44 16.80 -11.13
C VAL A 17 -0.96 17.41 -11.11
N TRP A 18 -1.41 17.80 -9.93
CA TRP A 18 -2.71 18.46 -9.74
C TRP A 18 -2.66 19.48 -8.60
N PRO A 19 -3.24 20.68 -8.70
CA PRO A 19 -3.25 21.66 -7.61
C PRO A 19 -3.94 21.13 -6.35
N VAL A 20 -3.36 21.37 -5.16
CA VAL A 20 -3.95 20.90 -3.89
C VAL A 20 -5.34 21.50 -3.64
N GLU A 21 -5.52 22.76 -4.02
CA GLU A 21 -6.81 23.47 -3.88
C GLU A 21 -7.86 22.99 -4.90
N GLY A 22 -7.39 22.35 -5.99
CA GLY A 22 -8.20 21.96 -7.14
C GLY A 22 -9.03 20.68 -6.96
N ILE A 23 -9.43 20.32 -5.73
CA ILE A 23 -10.15 19.05 -5.47
C ILE A 23 -11.54 19.05 -6.14
N LYS A 24 -12.18 20.22 -6.26
CA LYS A 24 -13.49 20.34 -6.90
C LYS A 24 -13.38 19.99 -8.39
N GLU A 25 -12.43 20.60 -9.06
CA GLU A 25 -12.09 20.42 -10.47
C GLU A 25 -11.66 18.98 -10.72
N LEU A 26 -10.90 18.38 -9.80
CA LEU A 26 -10.53 16.97 -9.87
C LEU A 26 -11.76 16.07 -9.86
N SER A 27 -12.71 16.35 -8.95
CA SER A 27 -13.92 15.56 -8.80
C SER A 27 -14.84 15.67 -10.02
N GLU A 28 -14.93 16.86 -10.61
CA GLU A 28 -15.68 17.12 -11.84
C GLU A 28 -15.02 16.43 -13.04
N ALA A 29 -13.70 16.55 -13.20
CA ALA A 29 -12.93 15.96 -14.31
C ALA A 29 -13.07 14.43 -14.38
N VAL A 30 -13.23 13.76 -13.23
CA VAL A 30 -13.44 12.30 -13.19
C VAL A 30 -14.92 11.89 -13.01
N GLY A 31 -15.84 12.85 -12.90
CA GLY A 31 -17.26 12.60 -12.69
C GLY A 31 -17.51 11.77 -11.42
N VAL A 32 -17.02 12.25 -10.28
CA VAL A 32 -17.26 11.67 -8.95
C VAL A 32 -17.62 12.78 -7.97
N ASP A 33 -18.30 12.45 -6.88
CA ASP A 33 -18.64 13.45 -5.88
C ASP A 33 -17.40 13.95 -5.12
N ARG A 34 -17.43 15.22 -4.72
CA ARG A 34 -16.32 15.92 -4.05
C ARG A 34 -15.90 15.24 -2.75
N HIS A 35 -16.84 14.68 -2.00
CA HIS A 35 -16.55 14.01 -0.73
C HIS A 35 -15.73 12.75 -0.99
N SER A 36 -16.20 11.85 -1.87
CA SER A 36 -15.46 10.66 -2.28
C SER A 36 -14.10 10.98 -2.89
N ALA A 37 -13.98 12.06 -3.67
CA ALA A 37 -12.70 12.52 -4.19
C ALA A 37 -11.73 12.89 -3.06
N ASN A 38 -12.17 13.70 -2.10
CA ASN A 38 -11.36 14.10 -0.95
C ASN A 38 -10.89 12.89 -0.12
N TYR A 39 -11.81 11.95 0.19
CA TYR A 39 -11.45 10.71 0.88
C TYR A 39 -10.42 9.89 0.12
N THR A 40 -10.59 9.77 -1.21
CA THR A 40 -9.66 9.04 -2.07
C THR A 40 -8.28 9.70 -2.11
N VAL A 41 -8.22 11.02 -2.28
CA VAL A 41 -6.96 11.78 -2.29
C VAL A 41 -6.22 11.63 -0.95
N ARG A 42 -6.93 11.76 0.17
CA ARG A 42 -6.37 11.51 1.51
C ARG A 42 -5.81 10.09 1.66
N ASP A 43 -6.54 9.09 1.15
CA ASP A 43 -6.07 7.70 1.16
C ASP A 43 -4.83 7.50 0.27
N PHE A 44 -4.75 8.13 -0.90
CA PHE A 44 -3.57 8.09 -1.77
C PHE A 44 -2.35 8.77 -1.15
N LEU A 45 -2.53 9.90 -0.46
CA LEU A 45 -1.48 10.55 0.32
C LEU A 45 -0.98 9.64 1.44
N ARG A 46 -1.89 9.03 2.21
CA ARG A 46 -1.55 8.08 3.29
C ARG A 46 -0.79 6.86 2.76
N ARG A 47 -1.13 6.41 1.55
CA ARG A 47 -0.46 5.30 0.86
C ARG A 47 0.81 5.70 0.14
N GLY A 48 1.16 6.99 0.07
CA GLY A 48 2.30 7.50 -0.68
C GLY A 48 2.19 7.33 -2.21
N GLU A 49 0.98 7.09 -2.72
CA GLU A 49 0.67 7.14 -4.16
C GLU A 49 0.68 8.60 -4.67
N LEU A 50 0.33 9.53 -3.77
CA LEU A 50 0.49 10.97 -3.97
C LEU A 50 1.45 11.54 -2.92
N VAL A 51 2.18 12.57 -3.31
CA VAL A 51 2.94 13.43 -2.40
C VAL A 51 2.56 14.89 -2.67
N VAL A 52 2.68 15.74 -1.65
CA VAL A 52 2.51 17.19 -1.81
C VAL A 52 3.90 17.81 -1.97
N GLU A 53 4.12 18.46 -3.11
CA GLU A 53 5.36 19.18 -3.42
C GLU A 53 4.95 20.54 -4.03
N ASN A 54 5.40 21.65 -3.43
CA ASN A 54 5.12 23.01 -3.90
C ASN A 54 3.64 23.32 -4.15
N GLY A 55 2.74 22.92 -3.23
CA GLY A 55 1.29 23.16 -3.37
C GLY A 55 0.60 22.28 -4.43
N MET A 56 1.31 21.29 -4.99
CA MET A 56 0.79 20.36 -5.99
C MET A 56 0.75 18.93 -5.44
N TYR A 57 -0.33 18.21 -5.68
CA TYR A 57 -0.35 16.76 -5.63
C TYR A 57 0.47 16.22 -6.79
N ARG A 58 1.52 15.46 -6.50
CA ARG A 58 2.32 14.75 -7.51
C ARG A 58 2.09 13.25 -7.39
N TYR A 59 1.68 12.64 -8.49
CA TYR A 59 1.57 11.19 -8.60
C TYR A 59 2.96 10.56 -8.67
N ARG A 60 3.23 9.64 -7.75
CA ARG A 60 4.46 8.85 -7.77
C ARG A 60 4.19 7.50 -8.38
N ASP A 61 4.92 7.18 -9.45
CA ASP A 61 4.91 5.83 -9.95
C ASP A 61 5.40 4.87 -8.90
N ARG A 62 4.70 3.74 -8.80
CA ARG A 62 5.23 2.61 -8.09
C ARG A 62 6.49 2.14 -8.82
N PRO A 63 7.66 2.06 -8.15
CA PRO A 63 8.77 1.32 -8.71
C PRO A 63 8.31 -0.13 -8.92
N LYS A 64 8.43 -0.63 -10.16
CA LYS A 64 8.09 -2.01 -10.54
C LYS A 64 9.06 -3.00 -9.88
N ASN A 65 8.90 -3.22 -8.59
CA ASN A 65 9.61 -4.25 -7.87
C ASN A 65 8.70 -5.49 -7.80
N LYS A 66 8.95 -6.43 -8.73
CA LYS A 66 8.17 -7.66 -8.87
C LYS A 66 8.15 -8.48 -7.59
N LEU A 67 9.23 -8.46 -6.80
CA LEU A 67 9.33 -9.26 -5.59
C LEU A 67 8.42 -8.75 -4.47
N ILE A 68 8.43 -7.46 -4.17
CA ILE A 68 7.53 -6.92 -3.13
C ILE A 68 6.06 -7.02 -3.53
N ASP A 69 5.76 -6.93 -4.83
CA ASP A 69 4.39 -7.17 -5.31
C ASP A 69 3.98 -8.65 -5.13
N LYS A 70 4.90 -9.61 -5.31
CA LYS A 70 4.67 -11.03 -4.97
C LYS A 70 4.45 -11.23 -3.46
N ILE A 71 5.33 -10.68 -2.62
CA ILE A 71 5.23 -10.74 -1.15
C ILE A 71 3.88 -10.16 -0.68
N TRP A 72 3.49 -9.01 -1.22
CA TRP A 72 2.21 -8.40 -0.88
C TRP A 72 1.01 -9.26 -1.27
N ARG A 73 1.05 -9.92 -2.44
CA ARG A 73 0.01 -10.86 -2.83
C ARG A 73 -0.07 -12.02 -1.84
N ALA A 74 1.07 -12.60 -1.46
CA ALA A 74 1.13 -13.67 -0.46
C ALA A 74 0.50 -13.26 0.88
N TRP A 75 0.83 -12.07 1.41
CA TRP A 75 0.19 -11.52 2.62
C TRP A 75 -1.33 -11.34 2.50
N ARG A 76 -1.85 -11.10 1.30
CA ARG A 76 -3.31 -11.02 1.12
C ARG A 76 -3.96 -12.40 1.07
N TYR A 77 -3.27 -13.43 0.61
CA TYR A 77 -3.81 -14.79 0.55
C TYR A 77 -3.76 -15.49 1.91
N CYS A 78 -2.67 -15.36 2.64
CA CYS A 78 -2.52 -15.92 3.99
C CYS A 78 -3.20 -14.97 5.00
N PRO A 79 -4.16 -15.40 5.84
CA PRO A 79 -4.75 -14.53 6.86
C PRO A 79 -3.78 -14.16 7.99
N GLN A 80 -2.90 -15.10 8.33
CA GLN A 80 -1.84 -14.98 9.32
C GLN A 80 -0.62 -15.72 8.77
N TRP A 81 0.58 -15.20 9.00
CA TRP A 81 1.80 -15.80 8.46
C TRP A 81 3.04 -15.48 9.30
N THR A 82 4.04 -16.35 9.22
CA THR A 82 5.40 -16.02 9.62
C THR A 82 6.21 -15.48 8.44
N VAL A 83 7.35 -14.84 8.73
CA VAL A 83 8.28 -14.41 7.68
C VAL A 83 8.79 -15.61 6.87
N ASN A 84 9.02 -16.74 7.53
CA ASN A 84 9.56 -17.94 6.89
C ASN A 84 8.55 -18.57 5.92
N GLU A 85 7.28 -18.68 6.33
CA GLU A 85 6.20 -19.20 5.47
C GLU A 85 6.06 -18.37 4.18
N ILE A 86 6.13 -17.04 4.28
CA ILE A 86 6.08 -16.17 3.10
C ILE A 86 7.35 -16.28 2.25
N ALA A 87 8.52 -16.38 2.87
CA ALA A 87 9.80 -16.55 2.16
C ALA A 87 9.81 -17.81 1.30
N GLN A 88 9.30 -18.92 1.84
CA GLN A 88 9.13 -20.17 1.10
C GLN A 88 8.08 -20.01 -0.02
N LEU A 89 6.92 -19.44 0.30
CA LEU A 89 5.81 -19.29 -0.66
C LEU A 89 6.16 -18.40 -1.86
N VAL A 90 6.99 -17.38 -1.67
CA VAL A 90 7.40 -16.46 -2.75
C VAL A 90 8.79 -16.75 -3.33
N GLU A 91 9.41 -17.85 -2.88
CA GLU A 91 10.75 -18.29 -3.28
C GLU A 91 11.79 -17.15 -3.16
N ALA A 92 11.86 -16.55 -1.97
CA ALA A 92 12.71 -15.38 -1.72
C ALA A 92 13.49 -15.51 -0.42
N ASN A 93 14.59 -14.74 -0.32
CA ASN A 93 15.39 -14.68 0.89
C ASN A 93 14.55 -14.15 2.08
N ARG A 94 14.58 -14.89 3.19
CA ARG A 94 13.90 -14.57 4.45
C ARG A 94 14.22 -13.17 4.97
N GLU A 95 15.45 -12.70 4.82
CA GLU A 95 15.87 -11.36 5.25
C GLU A 95 15.17 -10.26 4.45
N ILE A 96 14.99 -10.46 3.14
CA ILE A 96 14.27 -9.51 2.28
C ILE A 96 12.80 -9.44 2.68
N VAL A 97 12.16 -10.60 2.89
CA VAL A 97 10.77 -10.67 3.36
C VAL A 97 10.64 -10.03 4.74
N MET A 98 11.60 -10.25 5.64
CA MET A 98 11.64 -9.62 6.96
C MET A 98 11.75 -8.10 6.84
N LEU A 99 12.62 -7.58 5.96
CA LEU A 99 12.81 -6.16 5.73
C LEU A 99 11.51 -5.50 5.28
N TYR A 100 10.82 -6.10 4.30
CA TYR A 100 9.52 -5.61 3.87
C TYR A 100 8.46 -5.75 4.96
N THR A 101 8.39 -6.88 5.68
CA THR A 101 7.44 -7.06 6.79
C THR A 101 7.62 -5.94 7.83
N ARG A 102 8.86 -5.62 8.22
CA ARG A 102 9.18 -4.52 9.14
C ARG A 102 8.79 -3.16 8.57
N LEU A 103 9.06 -2.90 7.29
CA LEU A 103 8.66 -1.65 6.62
C LEU A 103 7.14 -1.44 6.70
N TYR A 104 6.36 -2.46 6.35
CA TYR A 104 4.90 -2.39 6.37
C TYR A 104 4.31 -2.41 7.79
N CYS A 105 5.00 -3.01 8.76
CA CYS A 105 4.66 -2.86 10.19
C CYS A 105 4.82 -1.40 10.66
N ARG A 106 5.96 -0.77 10.35
CA ARG A 106 6.22 0.64 10.72
C ARG A 106 5.23 1.59 10.07
N ALA A 107 4.80 1.29 8.84
CA ALA A 107 3.79 2.06 8.13
C ALA A 107 2.34 1.74 8.58
N GLY A 108 2.15 0.82 9.53
CA GLY A 108 0.85 0.51 10.12
C GLY A 108 -0.06 -0.39 9.28
N TYR A 109 0.43 -0.99 8.20
CA TYR A 109 -0.36 -1.88 7.34
C TYR A 109 -0.33 -3.34 7.82
N VAL A 110 0.79 -3.75 8.43
CA VAL A 110 0.99 -5.08 9.00
C VAL A 110 1.11 -4.95 10.52
N GLU A 111 0.67 -5.96 11.26
CA GLU A 111 0.89 -6.04 12.69
C GLU A 111 1.35 -7.43 13.12
N LYS A 112 2.13 -7.46 14.20
CA LYS A 112 2.55 -8.69 14.85
C LYS A 112 1.48 -9.08 15.87
N ILE A 113 0.93 -10.29 15.73
CA ILE A 113 -0.19 -10.78 16.54
C ILE A 113 0.19 -11.86 17.55
N GLY A 114 1.42 -12.37 17.50
CA GLY A 114 1.87 -13.38 18.44
C GLY A 114 3.14 -14.09 18.02
N ARG A 115 3.29 -15.32 18.53
CA ARG A 115 4.35 -16.25 18.16
C ARG A 115 3.77 -17.65 17.93
N LYS A 116 4.34 -18.39 16.99
CA LYS A 116 4.01 -19.79 16.68
C LYS A 116 5.25 -20.65 16.91
N LYS A 117 5.06 -21.82 17.54
CA LYS A 117 6.13 -22.81 17.69
C LYS A 117 6.36 -23.51 16.34
N THR A 118 7.61 -23.60 15.93
CA THR A 118 8.08 -24.28 14.71
C THR A 118 9.18 -25.27 15.10
N GLN A 119 9.60 -26.11 14.14
CA GLN A 119 10.71 -27.05 14.34
C GLN A 119 12.04 -26.37 14.67
N PHE A 120 12.16 -25.07 14.38
CA PHE A 120 13.37 -24.26 14.61
C PHE A 120 13.23 -23.29 15.81
N GLY A 121 12.15 -23.39 16.60
CA GLY A 121 11.91 -22.54 17.77
C GLY A 121 10.60 -21.77 17.70
N TYR A 122 10.61 -20.48 18.06
CA TYR A 122 9.42 -19.63 18.02
C TYR A 122 9.54 -18.55 16.95
N GLU A 123 8.56 -18.48 16.06
CA GLU A 123 8.49 -17.47 15.02
C GLU A 123 7.38 -16.45 15.29
N ALA A 124 7.63 -15.19 14.97
CA ALA A 124 6.60 -14.15 15.06
C ALA A 124 5.55 -14.34 13.97
N VAL A 125 4.28 -14.21 14.36
CA VAL A 125 3.12 -14.27 13.46
C VAL A 125 2.63 -12.86 13.17
N TYR A 126 2.33 -12.59 11.91
CA TYR A 126 1.91 -11.30 11.39
C TYR A 126 0.57 -11.42 10.66
N ARG A 127 -0.16 -10.30 10.57
CA ARG A 127 -1.34 -10.14 9.70
C ARG A 127 -1.43 -8.74 9.09
N LEU A 128 -2.22 -8.59 8.04
CA LEU A 128 -2.61 -7.28 7.47
C LEU A 128 -3.79 -6.73 8.26
N LYS A 129 -3.70 -5.48 8.74
CA LYS A 129 -4.74 -4.84 9.57
C LYS A 129 -6.07 -4.68 8.84
N ASP A 130 -6.03 -4.13 7.62
CA ASP A 130 -7.22 -3.84 6.81
C ASP A 130 -7.27 -4.72 5.55
N ARG A 131 -7.10 -6.03 5.71
CA ARG A 131 -6.97 -7.00 4.60
C ARG A 131 -8.05 -6.85 3.51
N ASN A 132 -9.31 -6.59 3.91
CA ASN A 132 -10.44 -6.48 2.98
C ASN A 132 -10.43 -5.17 2.17
N ASN A 133 -9.84 -4.11 2.71
CA ASN A 133 -9.80 -2.78 2.08
C ASN A 133 -8.48 -2.53 1.32
N LEU A 134 -7.40 -3.23 1.70
CA LEU A 134 -6.07 -3.11 1.12
C LEU A 134 -5.90 -4.05 -0.08
N LYS A 135 -6.64 -3.78 -1.17
CA LYS A 135 -6.48 -4.54 -2.43
C LYS A 135 -5.14 -4.29 -3.10
N GLU A 136 -4.72 -3.04 -3.08
CA GLU A 136 -3.46 -2.63 -3.67
C GLU A 136 -2.43 -2.38 -2.59
N ARG A 137 -1.18 -2.73 -2.90
CA ARG A 137 -0.05 -2.42 -2.03
C ARG A 137 0.04 -0.90 -1.83
N PRO A 138 0.35 -0.41 -0.63
CA PRO A 138 0.73 0.99 -0.44
C PRO A 138 2.14 1.28 -0.99
N CYS A 139 2.33 2.48 -1.56
CA CYS A 139 3.63 3.03 -1.94
C CYS A 139 4.32 3.65 -0.72
N ILE A 140 4.95 2.81 0.09
CA ILE A 140 5.72 3.30 1.24
C ILE A 140 7.02 3.91 0.70
N GLY A 141 7.12 5.23 0.74
CA GLY A 141 8.39 5.93 0.54
C GLY A 141 9.37 5.59 1.67
N LYS A 142 10.67 5.63 1.40
CA LYS A 142 11.65 5.76 2.50
C LYS A 142 11.25 7.03 3.26
N ARG A 143 10.78 6.91 4.51
CA ARG A 143 10.94 8.03 5.43
C ARG A 143 12.46 8.15 5.61
N CYS A 144 13.01 9.27 5.14
CA CYS A 144 14.35 9.69 5.50
C CYS A 144 14.44 9.74 7.04
#